data_AF-A0AAW5EDF8-F1
#
_entry.id   AF-A0AAW5EDF8-F1
#
_cell.length_a   1.000
_cell.length_b   1.000
_cell.length_c   1.000
_cell.angle_alpha   90.00
_cell.angle_beta   90.00
_cell.angle_gamma   90.00
#
_symmetry.space_group_name_H-M   'P 1'
#
loop_
_entity.id
_entity.type
_entity.pdbx_description
1 polymer ?
#
loop_
_entity_poly.entity_id
_entity_poly.type
_entity_poly.pdbx_seq_one_letter_code
_entity_poly.pdbx_strand_id
1 'polypeptide(L)'
;MKKLAISIGDINGIGLEILARSHEKLSQICTPYYFIHESLLQKALKLLNLELLNAKIVAFKDAKNYEFTLLKKHNSLEIYSFGLPLNLKVDENFDI
;
A
#
# COMPACT_ATOMS: atom_id res chain seq x y z
N MET A 1 9.30 -11.39 13.46
CA MET A 1 9.62 -11.11 12.04
C MET A 1 9.89 -9.61 11.90
N LYS A 2 10.89 -9.16 11.12
CA LYS A 2 11.21 -7.73 10.97
C LYS A 2 10.15 -7.03 10.09
N LYS A 3 9.79 -5.79 10.42
CA LYS A 3 8.88 -4.97 9.60
C LYS A 3 9.67 -4.33 8.47
N LEU A 4 9.14 -4.35 7.25
CA LEU A 4 9.78 -3.77 6.07
C LEU A 4 8.80 -2.81 5.38
N ALA A 5 9.15 -1.53 5.31
CA ALA A 5 8.43 -0.53 4.53
C ALA A 5 8.87 -0.62 3.06
N ILE A 6 7.91 -0.72 2.15
CA ILE A 6 8.16 -0.89 0.72
C ILE A 6 7.38 0.18 -0.04
N SER A 7 8.10 1.10 -0.68
CA SER A 7 7.52 1.99 -1.68
C SER A 7 7.29 1.23 -2.98
N ILE A 8 6.14 1.38 -3.62
CA ILE A 8 5.82 0.72 -4.89
C ILE A 8 6.58 1.30 -6.10
N GLY A 9 7.19 2.48 -5.95
CA GLY A 9 7.81 3.22 -7.05
C GLY A 9 6.77 3.89 -7.95
N ASP A 10 7.06 3.99 -9.24
CA ASP A 10 6.13 4.48 -10.25
C ASP A 10 5.04 3.42 -10.50
N ILE A 11 3.77 3.81 -10.35
CA ILE A 11 2.61 2.92 -10.54
C ILE A 11 2.47 2.43 -11.99
N ASN A 12 3.03 3.16 -12.95
CA ASN A 12 3.06 2.76 -14.37
C ASN A 12 4.25 1.85 -14.72
N GLY A 13 5.17 1.64 -13.77
CA GLY A 13 6.25 0.66 -13.91
C GLY A 13 5.81 -0.76 -13.55
N ILE A 14 6.77 -1.68 -13.51
CA ILE A 14 6.53 -3.11 -13.17
C ILE A 14 6.55 -3.41 -11.66
N GLY A 15 6.76 -2.39 -10.82
CA GLY A 15 6.97 -2.57 -9.38
C GLY A 15 5.80 -3.27 -8.68
N LEU A 16 4.56 -2.92 -9.06
CA LEU A 16 3.37 -3.54 -8.50
C LEU A 16 3.25 -5.02 -8.87
N GLU A 17 3.59 -5.39 -10.11
CA GLU A 17 3.55 -6.78 -10.54
C GLU A 17 4.58 -7.62 -9.77
N ILE A 18 5.80 -7.11 -9.61
CA ILE A 18 6.85 -7.76 -8.81
C ILE A 18 6.37 -7.95 -7.37
N LEU A 19 5.78 -6.92 -6.78
CA LEU A 19 5.23 -6.95 -5.42
C LEU A 19 4.17 -8.04 -5.28
N ALA A 20 3.16 -8.05 -6.15
CA ALA A 20 2.05 -8.99 -6.07
C ALA A 20 2.54 -10.45 -6.19
N ARG A 21 3.42 -10.72 -7.16
CA ARG A 21 3.97 -12.06 -7.39
C ARG A 21 4.95 -12.52 -6.31
N SER A 22 5.61 -11.59 -5.62
CA SER A 22 6.62 -11.89 -4.61
C SER A 22 6.07 -11.92 -3.19
N HIS A 23 4.85 -11.41 -2.97
CA HIS A 23 4.27 -11.20 -1.64
C HIS A 23 4.36 -12.43 -0.75
N GLU A 24 3.94 -13.59 -1.23
CA GLU A 24 3.89 -14.82 -0.44
C GLU A 24 5.27 -15.20 0.09
N LYS A 25 6.27 -15.24 -0.80
CA LYS A 25 7.67 -15.55 -0.44
C LYS A 25 8.28 -14.48 0.47
N LEU A 26 7.98 -13.21 0.22
CA LEU A 26 8.49 -12.10 1.02
C LEU A 26 7.91 -12.11 2.44
N SER A 27 6.63 -12.48 2.58
CA SER A 27 5.93 -12.60 3.86
C SER A 27 6.42 -13.74 4.74
N GLN A 28 7.20 -14.70 4.18
CA GLN A 28 7.85 -15.76 4.97
C GLN A 28 9.09 -15.25 5.72
N ILE A 29 9.74 -14.19 5.22
CA ILE A 29 11.01 -13.69 5.76
C ILE A 29 10.89 -12.32 6.46
N CYS A 30 9.83 -11.56 6.18
CA CYS A 30 9.57 -10.26 6.81
C CYS A 30 8.07 -9.97 6.90
N THR A 31 7.70 -8.90 7.59
CA THR A 31 6.35 -8.33 7.57
C THR A 31 6.34 -7.10 6.67
N PRO A 32 5.94 -7.24 5.39
CA PRO A 32 5.94 -6.13 4.45
C PRO A 32 4.78 -5.17 4.69
N TYR A 33 5.06 -3.87 4.54
CA TYR A 33 4.09 -2.78 4.54
C TYR A 33 4.24 -2.01 3.23
N TYR A 34 3.29 -2.19 2.31
CA TYR A 34 3.32 -1.60 0.98
C TYR A 34 2.69 -0.21 0.99
N PHE A 35 3.45 0.81 0.64
CA PHE A 35 2.95 2.18 0.59
C PHE A 35 2.25 2.42 -0.74
N ILE A 36 0.91 2.30 -0.72
CA ILE A 36 0.01 2.44 -1.85
C ILE A 36 -1.43 2.67 -1.33
N HIS A 37 -2.20 3.52 -2.02
CA HIS A 37 -3.63 3.70 -1.75
C HIS A 37 -4.44 2.50 -2.26
N GLU A 38 -5.48 2.13 -1.51
CA GLU A 38 -6.33 0.95 -1.83
C GLU A 38 -6.92 1.03 -3.25
N SER A 39 -7.41 2.21 -3.67
CA SER A 39 -8.00 2.44 -4.99
C SER A 39 -7.02 2.12 -6.13
N LEU A 40 -5.77 2.58 -6.02
CA LEU A 40 -4.71 2.31 -7.01
C LEU A 40 -4.34 0.83 -7.05
N LEU A 41 -4.17 0.20 -5.87
CA LEU A 41 -3.88 -1.23 -5.79
C LEU A 41 -4.94 -2.04 -6.54
N GLN A 42 -6.22 -1.78 -6.27
CA GLN A 42 -7.33 -2.52 -6.89
C GLN A 42 -7.39 -2.32 -8.41
N LYS A 43 -7.21 -1.07 -8.88
CA LYS A 43 -7.15 -0.77 -10.33
C LYS A 43 -6.05 -1.59 -11.02
N ALA A 44 -4.87 -1.65 -10.41
CA ALA A 44 -3.73 -2.27 -11.04
C ALA A 44 -3.69 -3.81 -10.87
N LEU A 45 -4.18 -4.36 -9.76
CA LEU A 45 -4.43 -5.82 -9.63
C LEU A 45 -5.45 -6.30 -10.68
N LYS A 46 -6.52 -5.53 -10.90
CA LYS A 46 -7.50 -5.81 -11.96
C LYS A 46 -6.87 -5.79 -13.35
N LEU A 47 -6.02 -4.79 -13.64
CA LEU A 47 -5.34 -4.68 -14.93
C LEU A 47 -4.37 -5.84 -15.19
N LEU A 48 -3.65 -6.27 -14.15
CA LEU A 48 -2.69 -7.38 -14.20
C LEU A 48 -3.34 -8.76 -14.14
N ASN A 49 -4.64 -8.83 -13.85
CA ASN A 49 -5.36 -10.07 -13.54
C ASN A 49 -4.65 -10.89 -12.44
N LEU A 50 -4.29 -10.20 -11.34
CA LEU A 50 -3.64 -10.78 -10.17
C LEU A 50 -4.46 -10.52 -8.91
N GLU A 51 -4.28 -11.38 -7.91
CA GLU A 51 -4.82 -11.20 -6.57
C GLU A 51 -3.70 -10.98 -5.56
N LEU A 52 -4.01 -10.24 -4.50
CA LEU A 52 -3.10 -10.02 -3.37
C LEU A 52 -3.84 -10.32 -2.07
N LEU A 53 -3.40 -11.35 -1.37
CA LEU A 53 -4.02 -11.84 -0.14
C LEU A 53 -3.06 -11.68 1.04
N ASN A 54 -3.62 -11.45 2.23
CA ASN A 54 -2.89 -11.33 3.51
C ASN A 54 -1.83 -10.22 3.54
N ALA A 55 -2.02 -9.18 2.74
CA ALA A 55 -1.08 -8.07 2.63
C ALA A 55 -1.44 -6.88 3.53
N LYS A 56 -0.42 -6.12 3.91
CA LYS A 56 -0.56 -4.86 4.66
C LYS A 56 -0.24 -3.71 3.73
N ILE A 57 -1.20 -2.81 3.54
CA ILE A 57 -0.99 -1.60 2.74
C ILE A 57 -1.08 -0.34 3.59
N VAL A 58 -0.42 0.71 3.16
CA VAL A 58 -0.31 1.98 3.89
C VAL A 58 -0.63 3.12 2.95
N ALA A 59 -1.72 3.84 3.23
CA ALA A 59 -2.06 5.07 2.52
C ALA A 59 -1.45 6.27 3.26
N PHE A 60 -0.94 7.25 2.51
CA PHE A 60 -0.58 8.54 3.07
C PHE A 60 -1.84 9.38 3.29
N LYS A 61 -1.86 10.12 4.40
CA LYS A 61 -2.89 11.12 4.68
C LYS A 61 -2.25 12.36 5.27
N ASP A 62 -2.87 13.51 5.05
CA ASP A 62 -2.47 14.73 5.74
C ASP A 62 -2.86 14.65 7.22
N ALA A 63 -1.91 14.97 8.10
CA ALA A 63 -2.12 14.98 9.54
C ALA A 63 -1.19 16.01 10.22
N LYS A 64 -1.61 16.54 11.38
CA LYS A 64 -0.79 17.50 12.14
C LYS A 64 0.51 16.89 12.69
N ASN A 65 0.51 15.60 12.96
CA ASN A 65 1.61 14.87 13.59
C ASN A 65 1.87 13.57 12.82
N TYR A 66 3.06 13.01 13.01
CA TYR A 66 3.38 11.67 12.53
C TYR A 66 2.53 10.63 13.26
N GLU A 67 1.71 9.90 12.53
CA GLU A 67 0.87 8.85 13.08
C GLU A 67 0.79 7.63 12.15
N PHE A 68 0.81 6.45 12.74
CA PHE A 68 0.65 5.19 12.01
C PHE A 68 -0.51 4.40 12.62
N THR A 69 -1.62 4.30 11.89
CA THR A 69 -2.87 3.73 12.42
C THR A 69 -3.44 2.67 11.49
N LEU A 70 -3.97 1.60 12.07
CA LEU A 70 -4.78 0.63 11.32
C LEU A 70 -6.17 1.24 11.11
N LEU A 71 -6.62 1.36 9.86
CA LEU A 71 -7.93 1.89 9.52
C LEU A 71 -8.99 0.79 9.47
N LYS A 72 -8.72 -0.28 8.71
CA LYS A 72 -9.67 -1.38 8.51
C LYS A 72 -8.98 -2.68 8.11
N LYS A 73 -9.69 -3.79 8.30
CA LYS A 73 -9.34 -5.10 7.75
C LYS A 73 -10.45 -5.53 6.82
N HIS A 74 -10.13 -5.80 5.56
CA HIS A 74 -11.12 -6.13 4.53
C HIS A 74 -10.48 -7.03 3.47
N ASN A 75 -11.19 -8.08 3.02
CA ASN A 75 -10.76 -8.99 1.95
C ASN A 75 -9.29 -9.46 2.08
N SER A 76 -8.90 -9.93 3.27
CA SER A 76 -7.53 -10.37 3.55
C SER A 76 -6.46 -9.27 3.44
N LEU A 77 -6.85 -7.98 3.39
CA LEU A 77 -5.96 -6.84 3.47
C LEU A 77 -6.09 -6.15 4.82
N GLU A 78 -4.95 -5.77 5.39
CA GLU A 78 -4.89 -4.84 6.51
C GLU A 78 -4.48 -3.47 5.98
N ILE A 79 -5.36 -2.49 6.16
CA ILE A 79 -5.21 -1.16 5.56
C ILE A 79 -4.84 -0.19 6.67
N TYR A 80 -3.65 0.37 6.56
CA TYR A 80 -3.09 1.34 7.47
C TYR A 80 -3.09 2.74 6.83
N SER A 81 -3.02 3.75 7.69
CA SER A 81 -2.68 5.10 7.29
C SER A 81 -1.39 5.54 7.95
N PHE A 82 -0.58 6.27 7.20
CA PHE A 82 0.55 7.03 7.72
C PHE A 82 0.25 8.52 7.53
N GLY A 83 -0.08 9.17 8.64
CA GLY A 83 -0.33 10.60 8.71
C GLY A 83 0.97 11.37 8.92
N LEU A 84 1.14 12.46 8.19
CA LEU A 84 2.24 13.40 8.35
C LEU A 84 1.82 14.80 7.89
N PRO A 85 2.52 15.87 8.30
CA PRO A 85 2.23 17.23 7.84
C PRO A 85 2.67 17.35 6.39
N LEU A 86 1.74 17.17 5.45
CA LEU A 86 2.08 17.16 4.03
C LEU A 86 2.24 18.57 3.48
N ASN A 87 1.65 19.57 4.15
CA ASN A 87 1.60 20.97 3.71
C ASN A 87 1.10 21.12 2.26
N LEU A 88 0.46 20.09 1.73
CA LEU A 88 0.01 19.91 0.35
C LEU A 88 -1.27 19.08 0.39
N LYS A 89 -2.26 19.48 -0.41
CA LYS A 89 -3.50 18.72 -0.55
C LYS A 89 -3.19 17.45 -1.35
N VAL A 90 -3.34 16.28 -0.72
CA VAL A 90 -3.26 15.00 -1.43
C VAL A 90 -4.58 14.75 -2.13
N ASP A 91 -4.52 14.47 -3.42
CA ASP A 91 -5.63 13.86 -4.14
C ASP A 91 -5.41 12.34 -4.19
N GLU A 92 -6.21 11.62 -3.43
CA GLU A 92 -6.19 10.15 -3.37
C GLU A 92 -6.95 9.48 -4.53
N ASN A 93 -7.76 10.24 -5.25
CA ASN A 93 -8.54 9.75 -6.39
C ASN A 93 -7.79 9.91 -7.71
N PHE A 94 -6.76 10.75 -7.75
CA PHE A 94 -6.02 11.13 -8.96
C PHE A 94 -6.97 11.73 -10.01
N ASP A 95 -7.87 12.61 -9.56
CA ASP A 95 -8.86 13.31 -10.40
C ASP A 95 -8.34 14.66 -10.94
N ILE A 96 -7.09 15.05 -10.59
CA ILE A 96 -6.44 16.32 -11.02
C ILE A 96 -6.07 16.32 -12.51
#